data_AF-A0A6H5GM00-F1
#
_entry.id   AF-A0A6H5GM00-F1
#
_cell.length_a   1.000
_cell.length_b   1.000
_cell.length_c   1.000
_cell.angle_alpha   90.00
_cell.angle_beta   90.00
_cell.angle_gamma   90.00
#
_symmetry.space_group_name_H-M   'P 1'
#
loop_
_entity.id
_entity.type
_entity.pdbx_description
1 polymer ?
#
loop_
_entity_poly.entity_id
_entity_poly.type
_entity_poly.pdbx_seq_one_letter_code
_entity_poly.pdbx_strand_id
1 'polypeptide(L)'
;MRIRLARWLATAAVLLNVVALYFIWTLLAGNGGARSNERSASRGVKPTAAERRRPSASDEDDAIVGNVTVVIRAFEQFDNDIANTVRSIASTYGGVRILIVSEAAPYPPLPLVNSSGESHLLRNVAAVRLAPSLGNPFDARNPLLQIRTPHVLFMPDSSRIHTKRTLSRMMRLLSQSSRQNPQVGIVAATFKAAPPVSCLRAHINSREWTIRYEAATLGSAGAEGDARRRYQCDLVRGKHAALVRTERLHEMTDPFIAPFPDAFYVQASALGLK
;
A
#
# COMPACT_ATOMS: atom_id res chain seq x y z
N MET A 1 13.04 -64.41 11.02
CA MET A 1 11.71 -63.75 11.10
C MET A 1 11.74 -62.21 11.07
N ARG A 2 12.81 -61.52 11.48
CA ARG A 2 12.87 -60.04 11.59
C ARG A 2 12.73 -59.25 10.27
N ILE A 3 13.24 -59.77 9.14
CA ILE A 3 13.23 -59.07 7.84
C ILE A 3 11.81 -58.98 7.24
N ARG A 4 10.95 -59.97 7.51
CA ARG A 4 9.55 -59.94 7.04
C ARG A 4 8.74 -58.88 7.80
N LEU A 5 9.01 -58.70 9.09
CA LEU A 5 8.34 -57.70 9.92
C LEU A 5 8.71 -56.27 9.49
N ALA A 6 9.99 -56.02 9.21
CA ALA A 6 10.47 -54.71 8.74
C ALA A 6 9.88 -54.33 7.37
N ARG A 7 9.74 -55.30 6.45
CA ARG A 7 9.08 -55.08 5.16
C ARG A 7 7.61 -54.72 5.31
N TRP A 8 6.88 -55.41 6.18
CA TRP A 8 5.47 -55.12 6.48
C TRP A 8 5.28 -53.73 7.11
N LEU A 9 6.16 -53.34 8.03
CA LEU A 9 6.15 -52.01 8.64
C LEU A 9 6.43 -50.89 7.62
N ALA A 10 7.41 -51.09 6.73
CA ALA A 10 7.71 -50.13 5.68
C ALA A 10 6.54 -49.98 4.69
N THR A 11 5.92 -51.08 4.27
CA THR A 11 4.75 -51.03 3.38
C THR A 11 3.54 -50.36 4.05
N ALA A 12 3.33 -50.61 5.35
CA ALA A 12 2.26 -49.98 6.11
C ALA A 12 2.47 -48.46 6.24
N ALA A 13 3.71 -48.02 6.49
CA ALA A 13 4.04 -46.59 6.58
C ALA A 13 3.81 -45.85 5.25
N VAL A 14 4.13 -46.49 4.12
CA VAL A 14 3.87 -45.90 2.78
C VAL A 14 2.37 -45.80 2.51
N LEU A 15 1.61 -46.87 2.79
CA LEU A 15 0.15 -46.88 2.63
C LEU A 15 -0.53 -45.81 3.49
N LEU A 16 -0.10 -45.64 4.73
CA LEU A 16 -0.63 -44.62 5.63
C LEU A 16 -0.40 -43.20 5.11
N ASN A 17 0.80 -42.93 4.55
CA ASN A 17 1.11 -41.64 3.95
C ASN A 17 0.27 -41.37 2.69
N VAL A 18 0.02 -42.38 1.86
CA VAL A 18 -0.84 -42.24 0.67
C VAL A 18 -2.30 -41.96 1.06
N VAL A 19 -2.82 -42.62 2.09
CA VAL A 19 -4.17 -42.37 2.61
C VAL A 19 -4.27 -40.95 3.20
N ALA A 20 -3.25 -40.50 3.94
CA ALA A 20 -3.21 -39.14 4.48
C ALA A 20 -3.23 -38.09 3.36
N LEU A 21 -2.43 -38.29 2.30
CA LEU A 21 -2.41 -37.41 1.13
C LEU A 21 -3.74 -37.40 0.38
N TYR A 22 -4.39 -38.56 0.25
CA TYR A 22 -5.74 -38.65 -0.34
C TYR A 22 -6.76 -37.84 0.46
N PHE A 23 -6.78 -37.98 1.79
CA PHE A 23 -7.70 -37.22 2.64
C PHE A 23 -7.44 -35.71 2.57
N ILE A 24 -6.17 -35.28 2.61
CA ILE A 24 -5.79 -33.87 2.45
C ILE A 24 -6.29 -33.35 1.09
N TRP A 25 -6.08 -34.10 0.01
CA TRP A 25 -6.57 -33.72 -1.32
C TRP A 25 -8.10 -33.61 -1.37
N THR A 26 -8.84 -34.55 -0.79
CA THR A 26 -10.31 -34.50 -0.75
C THR A 26 -10.84 -33.34 0.09
N LEU A 27 -10.17 -32.98 1.20
CA LEU A 27 -10.53 -31.83 2.03
C LEU A 27 -10.25 -30.50 1.32
N LEU A 28 -9.12 -30.39 0.61
CA LEU A 28 -8.80 -29.21 -0.20
C LEU A 28 -9.72 -29.08 -1.42
N ALA A 29 -10.13 -30.19 -2.05
CA ALA A 29 -11.08 -30.17 -3.16
C ALA A 29 -12.52 -29.87 -2.71
N GLY A 30 -12.93 -30.34 -1.53
CA GLY A 30 -14.26 -30.10 -0.96
C GLY A 30 -14.49 -28.66 -0.48
N ASN A 31 -13.43 -27.93 -0.10
CA ASN A 31 -13.54 -26.55 0.37
C ASN A 31 -13.58 -25.49 -0.75
N GLY A 32 -13.47 -25.88 -2.03
CA GLY A 32 -13.62 -24.99 -3.19
C GLY A 32 -15.07 -24.67 -3.58
N GLY A 33 -16.06 -25.29 -2.94
CA GLY A 33 -17.47 -25.24 -3.37
C GLY A 33 -18.50 -24.75 -2.34
N ALA A 34 -18.08 -24.23 -1.19
CA ALA A 34 -19.00 -23.86 -0.11
C ALA A 34 -19.06 -22.35 0.17
N ARG A 35 -19.76 -21.59 -0.70
CA ARG A 35 -20.36 -20.30 -0.34
C ARG A 35 -21.45 -19.87 -1.35
N SER A 36 -22.70 -20.25 -1.06
CA SER A 36 -23.82 -19.31 -0.84
C SER A 36 -25.16 -20.05 -0.88
N ASN A 37 -25.83 -20.02 0.26
CA ASN A 37 -27.10 -20.67 0.56
C ASN A 37 -28.29 -19.90 -0.05
N GLU A 38 -29.31 -20.65 -0.47
CA GLU A 38 -30.74 -20.47 -0.21
C GLU A 38 -31.45 -19.09 -0.30
N ARG A 39 -32.55 -19.13 -1.07
CA ARG A 39 -33.85 -18.40 -0.95
C ARG A 39 -33.95 -16.97 -1.50
N SER A 40 -34.56 -16.85 -2.67
CA SER A 40 -36.01 -16.56 -2.76
C SER A 40 -36.47 -16.56 -4.22
N ALA A 41 -37.65 -17.15 -4.43
CA ALA A 41 -38.30 -17.28 -5.72
C ALA A 41 -38.61 -15.91 -6.35
N SER A 42 -38.16 -15.70 -7.59
CA SER A 42 -38.85 -14.79 -8.52
C SER A 42 -38.76 -15.31 -9.94
N ARG A 43 -39.92 -15.23 -10.60
CA ARG A 43 -40.23 -15.70 -11.95
C ARG A 43 -39.22 -15.22 -13.00
N GLY A 44 -38.72 -16.19 -13.76
CA GLY A 44 -38.49 -16.16 -15.21
C GLY A 44 -38.03 -14.85 -15.85
N VAL A 45 -36.72 -14.72 -16.07
CA VAL A 45 -36.14 -14.01 -17.22
C VAL A 45 -34.92 -14.81 -17.69
N LYS A 46 -34.86 -15.10 -18.99
CA LYS A 46 -33.77 -15.84 -19.67
C LYS A 46 -32.43 -15.09 -19.50
N PRO A 47 -31.28 -15.79 -19.34
CA PRO A 47 -29.99 -15.14 -19.28
C PRO A 47 -29.51 -14.79 -20.69
N THR A 48 -29.60 -13.52 -21.06
CA THR A 48 -28.82 -12.97 -22.17
C THR A 48 -27.43 -12.59 -21.68
N ALA A 49 -26.44 -13.04 -22.47
CA ALA A 49 -25.02 -12.70 -22.49
C ALA A 49 -24.51 -11.68 -21.47
N ALA A 50 -23.47 -12.10 -20.73
CA ALA A 50 -22.70 -11.30 -19.79
C ALA A 50 -22.28 -9.93 -20.36
N GLU A 51 -23.09 -8.93 -20.08
CA GLU A 51 -22.72 -7.53 -20.16
C GLU A 51 -21.57 -7.31 -19.17
N ARG A 52 -20.37 -7.01 -19.69
CA ARG A 52 -19.21 -6.58 -18.92
C ARG A 52 -19.55 -5.23 -18.27
N ARG A 53 -20.30 -5.26 -17.17
CA ARG A 53 -20.70 -4.07 -16.41
C ARG A 53 -19.42 -3.38 -15.96
N ARG A 54 -19.13 -2.20 -16.54
CA ARG A 54 -18.07 -1.34 -16.00
C ARG A 54 -18.46 -1.01 -14.55
N PRO A 55 -17.52 -1.12 -13.59
CA PRO A 55 -17.81 -0.76 -12.21
C PRO A 55 -18.36 0.67 -12.19
N SER A 56 -19.42 0.89 -11.42
CA SER A 56 -19.98 2.22 -11.26
C SER A 56 -19.00 3.10 -10.48
N ALA A 57 -19.09 4.42 -10.63
CA ALA A 57 -18.19 5.34 -9.93
C ALA A 57 -18.27 5.19 -8.39
N SER A 58 -19.43 4.79 -7.85
CA SER A 58 -19.59 4.49 -6.43
C SER A 58 -18.85 3.23 -6.00
N ASP A 59 -18.83 2.18 -6.84
CA ASP A 59 -18.11 0.94 -6.51
C ASP A 59 -16.59 1.17 -6.49
N GLU A 60 -16.06 2.02 -7.38
CA GLU A 60 -14.64 2.40 -7.37
C GLU A 60 -14.27 3.20 -6.12
N ASP A 61 -15.17 4.08 -5.66
CA ASP A 61 -14.95 4.89 -4.47
C ASP A 61 -14.93 4.05 -3.19
N ASP A 62 -15.89 3.14 -3.03
CA ASP A 62 -15.94 2.22 -1.90
C ASP A 62 -14.72 1.28 -1.89
N ALA A 63 -14.28 0.84 -3.07
CA ALA A 63 -13.06 0.06 -3.22
C ALA A 63 -11.81 0.85 -2.78
N ILE A 64 -11.73 2.16 -3.04
CA ILE A 64 -10.61 2.99 -2.58
C ILE A 64 -10.63 3.13 -1.06
N VAL A 65 -11.80 3.44 -0.49
CA VAL A 65 -11.96 3.68 0.95
C VAL A 65 -11.56 2.46 1.78
N GLY A 66 -11.92 1.26 1.33
CA GLY A 66 -11.54 0.01 1.99
C GLY A 66 -10.08 -0.42 1.78
N ASN A 67 -9.42 0.06 0.71
CA ASN A 67 -8.13 -0.47 0.28
C ASN A 67 -6.93 0.46 0.48
N VAL A 68 -7.15 1.73 0.84
CA VAL A 68 -6.08 2.72 0.97
C VAL A 68 -6.10 3.39 2.34
N THR A 69 -4.93 3.52 2.96
CA THR A 69 -4.71 4.42 4.09
C THR A 69 -3.76 5.54 3.68
N VAL A 70 -4.18 6.78 3.90
CA VAL A 70 -3.35 7.96 3.61
C VAL A 70 -2.48 8.25 4.82
N VAL A 71 -1.18 8.44 4.60
CA VAL A 71 -0.23 8.79 5.66
C VAL A 71 0.42 10.13 5.36
N ILE A 72 0.35 11.03 6.33
CA ILE A 72 1.01 12.34 6.30
C ILE A 72 2.17 12.29 7.29
N ARG A 73 3.40 12.23 6.77
CA ARG A 73 4.65 12.18 7.55
C ARG A 73 5.56 13.39 7.34
N ALA A 74 5.57 13.94 6.13
CA ALA A 74 6.39 15.11 5.77
C ALA A 74 5.62 16.41 6.01
N PHE A 75 5.81 16.98 7.20
CA PHE A 75 5.27 18.29 7.60
C PHE A 75 6.13 18.90 8.71
N GLU A 76 6.08 20.22 8.82
CA GLU A 76 6.74 20.98 9.88
C GLU A 76 5.79 21.19 11.06
N GLN A 77 6.28 21.10 12.29
CA GLN A 77 5.40 21.20 13.47
C GLN A 77 4.83 22.62 13.66
N PHE A 78 5.64 23.64 13.35
CA PHE A 78 5.32 25.04 13.65
C PHE A 78 4.54 25.73 12.52
N ASP A 79 4.72 25.32 11.27
CA ASP A 79 4.05 25.89 10.10
C ASP A 79 3.63 24.76 9.16
N ASN A 80 2.35 24.39 9.24
CA ASN A 80 1.77 23.34 8.43
C ASN A 80 0.34 23.63 8.01
N ASP A 81 -0.06 22.92 6.97
CA ASP A 81 -1.36 23.01 6.33
C ASP A 81 -2.10 21.66 6.39
N ILE A 82 -1.83 20.88 7.45
CA ILE A 82 -2.37 19.53 7.62
C ILE A 82 -3.90 19.58 7.66
N ALA A 83 -4.46 20.56 8.36
CA ALA A 83 -5.91 20.69 8.51
C ALA A 83 -6.63 20.76 7.16
N ASN A 84 -6.10 21.56 6.22
CA ASN A 84 -6.70 21.70 4.91
C ASN A 84 -6.33 20.55 3.97
N THR A 85 -5.14 19.96 4.12
CA THR A 85 -4.73 18.74 3.41
C THR A 85 -5.69 17.59 3.74
N VAL A 86 -5.93 17.35 5.03
CA VAL A 86 -6.87 16.33 5.53
C VAL A 86 -8.29 16.63 5.06
N ARG A 87 -8.76 17.88 5.15
CA ARG A 87 -10.09 18.29 4.68
C ARG A 87 -10.28 18.01 3.17
N SER A 88 -9.26 18.25 2.35
CA SER A 88 -9.29 17.97 0.91
C SER A 88 -9.34 16.47 0.58
N ILE A 89 -8.64 15.65 1.35
CA ILE A 89 -8.67 14.19 1.20
C ILE A 89 -10.05 13.68 1.62
N ALA A 90 -10.54 14.07 2.80
CA ALA A 90 -11.79 13.61 3.36
C ALA A 90 -13.02 14.06 2.53
N SER A 91 -12.98 15.25 1.93
CA SER A 91 -14.04 15.71 1.02
C SER A 91 -14.07 14.95 -0.30
N THR A 92 -12.92 14.46 -0.77
CA THR A 92 -12.80 13.71 -2.02
C THR A 92 -13.09 12.21 -1.83
N TYR A 93 -12.56 11.61 -0.76
CA TYR A 93 -12.73 10.20 -0.40
C TYR A 93 -13.35 10.11 0.98
N GLY A 94 -14.68 10.21 1.02
CA GLY A 94 -15.44 10.14 2.27
C GLY A 94 -15.21 8.80 2.97
N GLY A 95 -14.59 8.83 4.14
CA GLY A 95 -14.36 7.63 4.95
C GLY A 95 -12.98 6.97 4.80
N VAL A 96 -12.07 7.49 3.97
CA VAL A 96 -10.69 6.96 3.91
C VAL A 96 -9.99 7.15 5.26
N ARG A 97 -9.18 6.17 5.68
CA ARG A 97 -8.38 6.28 6.90
C ARG A 97 -7.18 7.18 6.65
N ILE A 98 -6.97 8.15 7.53
CA ILE A 98 -5.85 9.09 7.44
C ILE A 98 -5.02 8.99 8.74
N LEU A 99 -3.73 8.77 8.59
CA LEU A 99 -2.77 8.74 9.70
C LEU A 99 -1.83 9.94 9.59
N ILE A 100 -1.78 10.74 10.65
CA ILE A 100 -0.81 11.82 10.79
C ILE A 100 0.31 11.29 11.69
N VAL A 101 1.50 11.11 11.13
CA VAL A 101 2.63 10.50 11.84
C VAL A 101 3.65 11.57 12.18
N SER A 102 3.98 11.70 13.46
CA SER A 102 4.95 12.67 13.95
C SER A 102 5.82 12.11 15.06
N GLU A 103 7.00 12.69 15.26
CA GLU A 103 7.88 12.32 16.37
C GLU A 103 7.20 12.64 17.71
N ALA A 104 6.84 13.91 17.90
CA ALA A 104 6.15 14.42 19.08
C ALA A 104 4.72 14.86 18.76
N ALA A 105 3.95 15.20 19.79
CA ALA A 105 2.66 15.83 19.58
C ALA A 105 2.87 17.21 18.92
N PRO A 106 2.24 17.48 17.76
CA PRO A 106 2.40 18.76 17.08
C PRO A 106 1.88 19.90 17.95
N TYR A 107 2.61 21.01 17.96
CA TYR A 107 2.21 22.25 18.63
C TYR A 107 2.36 23.43 17.65
N PRO A 108 1.28 24.21 17.41
CA PRO A 108 -0.01 24.18 18.10
C PRO A 108 -0.83 22.90 17.82
N PRO A 109 -1.73 22.49 18.74
CA PRO A 109 -2.53 21.28 18.54
C PRO A 109 -3.34 21.33 17.25
N LEU A 110 -3.32 20.24 16.49
CA LEU A 110 -4.07 20.15 15.25
C LEU A 110 -5.58 20.14 15.54
N PRO A 111 -6.40 20.98 14.88
CA PRO A 111 -7.85 21.11 15.12
C PRO A 111 -8.67 19.91 14.59
N LEU A 112 -8.04 18.74 14.40
CA LEU A 112 -8.61 17.60 13.69
C LEU A 112 -8.99 16.44 14.62
N VAL A 113 -8.35 16.32 15.79
CA VAL A 113 -8.31 15.07 16.56
C VAL A 113 -9.28 15.07 17.76
N ASN A 114 -9.74 16.23 18.23
CA ASN A 114 -10.51 16.35 19.48
C ASN A 114 -11.84 17.14 19.36
N SER A 115 -12.23 17.60 18.17
CA SER A 115 -13.48 18.33 18.00
C SER A 115 -14.66 17.34 17.95
N SER A 116 -15.21 17.01 19.12
CA SER A 116 -16.45 16.24 19.30
C SER A 116 -17.68 16.81 18.56
N GLY A 117 -17.55 17.99 17.93
CA GLY A 117 -18.59 18.65 17.14
C GLY A 117 -18.24 18.96 15.67
N GLU A 118 -17.02 18.73 15.18
CA GLU A 118 -16.67 19.13 13.80
C GLU A 118 -16.64 17.96 12.82
N SER A 119 -17.76 17.82 12.10
CA SER A 119 -17.91 17.09 10.83
C SER A 119 -17.63 15.58 10.84
N HIS A 120 -18.63 14.80 10.41
CA HIS A 120 -18.54 13.36 10.14
C HIS A 120 -17.34 12.96 9.24
N LEU A 121 -16.78 13.93 8.50
CA LEU A 121 -15.62 13.80 7.63
C LEU A 121 -14.31 13.43 8.35
N LEU A 122 -14.14 13.78 9.63
CA LEU A 122 -12.85 13.64 10.34
C LEU A 122 -12.78 12.42 11.28
N ARG A 123 -13.82 11.59 11.34
CA ARG A 123 -13.88 10.41 12.23
C ARG A 123 -12.78 9.37 11.97
N ASN A 124 -12.23 9.34 10.76
CA ASN A 124 -11.26 8.34 10.32
C ASN A 124 -9.81 8.87 10.31
N VAL A 125 -9.58 9.99 11.02
CA VAL A 125 -8.25 10.60 11.18
C VAL A 125 -7.67 10.18 12.53
N ALA A 126 -6.44 9.67 12.54
CA ALA A 126 -5.71 9.37 13.77
C ALA A 126 -4.30 9.97 13.73
N ALA A 127 -3.80 10.39 14.89
CA ALA A 127 -2.45 10.87 15.06
C ALA A 127 -1.59 9.79 15.74
N VAL A 128 -0.44 9.48 15.15
CA VAL A 128 0.52 8.48 15.65
C VAL A 128 1.79 9.20 16.07
N ARG A 129 2.21 8.98 17.31
CA ARG A 129 3.42 9.57 17.89
C ARG A 129 4.50 8.50 17.95
N LEU A 130 5.62 8.74 17.27
CA LEU A 130 6.73 7.80 17.17
C LEU A 130 7.58 7.80 18.46
N ALA A 131 7.68 8.95 19.15
CA ALA A 131 8.51 9.08 20.33
C ALA A 131 8.08 8.12 21.46
N PRO A 132 9.05 7.54 22.20
CA PRO A 132 8.73 6.74 23.37
C PRO A 132 7.96 7.52 24.44
N SER A 133 6.96 6.88 25.05
CA SER A 133 6.19 7.44 26.15
C SER A 133 5.82 6.32 27.11
N LEU A 134 5.82 6.60 28.41
CA LEU A 134 5.46 5.63 29.44
C LEU A 134 3.96 5.27 29.41
N GLY A 135 3.11 6.15 28.89
CA GLY A 135 1.66 5.95 28.87
C GLY A 135 1.12 5.26 27.61
N ASN A 136 1.96 5.05 26.58
CA ASN A 136 1.51 4.50 25.30
C ASN A 136 2.19 3.15 25.00
N PRO A 137 1.43 2.10 24.66
CA PRO A 137 2.01 0.82 24.27
C PRO A 137 2.77 0.93 22.95
N PHE A 138 3.60 -0.07 22.64
CA PHE A 138 4.34 -0.15 21.38
C PHE A 138 3.41 -0.05 20.15
N ASP A 139 2.29 -0.77 20.16
CA ASP A 139 1.34 -0.80 19.05
C ASP A 139 0.74 0.57 18.72
N ALA A 140 0.53 1.40 19.75
CA ALA A 140 0.03 2.76 19.58
C ALA A 140 1.06 3.71 18.96
N ARG A 141 2.36 3.36 19.01
CA ARG A 141 3.46 4.16 18.46
C ARG A 141 3.91 3.68 17.09
N ASN A 142 3.63 2.44 16.71
CA ASN A 142 4.04 1.87 15.44
C ASN A 142 2.99 2.15 14.34
N PRO A 143 3.29 2.99 13.32
CA PRO A 143 2.32 3.30 12.28
C PRO A 143 1.93 2.07 11.43
N LEU A 144 2.84 1.12 11.21
CA LEU A 144 2.56 -0.10 10.44
C LEU A 144 1.46 -0.93 11.09
N LEU A 145 1.45 -1.04 12.42
CA LEU A 145 0.43 -1.80 13.15
C LEU A 145 -0.96 -1.12 13.12
N GLN A 146 -1.02 0.16 12.75
CA GLN A 146 -2.26 0.91 12.61
C GLN A 146 -2.83 0.92 11.19
N ILE A 147 -2.04 0.48 10.22
CA ILE A 147 -2.44 0.35 8.82
C ILE A 147 -3.04 -1.05 8.62
N ARG A 148 -4.32 -1.09 8.28
CA ARG A 148 -5.05 -2.34 8.02
C ARG A 148 -5.37 -2.57 6.55
N THR A 149 -5.05 -1.59 5.72
CA THR A 149 -5.38 -1.59 4.30
C THR A 149 -4.20 -2.16 3.50
N PRO A 150 -4.44 -2.73 2.32
CA PRO A 150 -3.41 -3.30 1.45
C PRO A 150 -2.50 -2.25 0.80
N HIS A 151 -2.91 -0.98 0.72
CA HIS A 151 -2.12 0.09 0.12
C HIS A 151 -2.00 1.30 1.03
N VAL A 152 -0.83 1.93 0.99
CA VAL A 152 -0.54 3.17 1.70
C VAL A 152 -0.25 4.27 0.69
N LEU A 153 -0.92 5.41 0.83
CA LEU A 153 -0.64 6.62 0.08
C LEU A 153 0.08 7.61 0.99
N PHE A 154 1.37 7.78 0.79
CA PHE A 154 2.13 8.87 1.39
C PHE A 154 1.79 10.18 0.71
N MET A 155 1.37 11.17 1.50
CA MET A 155 0.97 12.48 1.01
C MET A 155 1.71 13.57 1.80
N PRO A 156 2.40 14.50 1.12
CA PRO A 156 3.09 15.59 1.79
C PRO A 156 2.10 16.66 2.25
N ASP A 157 2.52 17.50 3.19
CA ASP A 157 1.73 18.65 3.60
C ASP A 157 1.49 19.67 2.46
N SER A 158 0.47 20.50 2.65
CA SER A 158 -0.01 21.53 1.73
C SER A 158 -0.28 20.97 0.34
N SER A 159 -0.82 19.75 0.29
CA SER A 159 -1.19 19.10 -0.95
C SER A 159 -2.70 18.83 -0.97
N ARG A 160 -3.26 18.79 -2.18
CA ARG A 160 -4.70 18.72 -2.39
C ARG A 160 -5.01 17.70 -3.44
N ILE A 161 -6.09 16.94 -3.22
CA ILE A 161 -6.66 16.06 -4.22
C ILE A 161 -8.01 16.66 -4.59
N HIS A 162 -8.20 16.92 -5.88
CA HIS A 162 -9.44 17.47 -6.43
C HIS A 162 -10.24 16.42 -7.22
N THR A 163 -9.61 15.30 -7.59
CA THR A 163 -10.21 14.30 -8.48
C THR A 163 -9.98 12.89 -7.98
N LYS A 164 -11.06 12.12 -7.85
CA LYS A 164 -11.02 10.70 -7.44
C LYS A 164 -10.23 9.79 -8.40
N ARG A 165 -10.19 10.19 -9.68
CA ARG A 165 -9.50 9.44 -10.75
C ARG A 165 -7.99 9.28 -10.56
N THR A 166 -7.36 10.15 -9.76
CA THR A 166 -5.91 10.10 -9.58
C THR A 166 -5.49 8.84 -8.84
N LEU A 167 -6.16 8.52 -7.72
CA LEU A 167 -5.81 7.37 -6.90
C LEU A 167 -6.18 6.05 -7.59
N SER A 168 -7.35 5.98 -8.23
CA SER A 168 -7.72 4.79 -9.03
C SER A 168 -6.72 4.53 -10.17
N ARG A 169 -6.23 5.59 -10.82
CA ARG A 169 -5.17 5.48 -11.82
C ARG A 169 -3.85 4.99 -11.22
N MET A 170 -3.43 5.51 -10.08
CA MET A 170 -2.21 5.06 -9.40
C MET A 170 -2.30 3.58 -9.00
N MET A 171 -3.42 3.14 -8.42
CA MET A 171 -3.64 1.73 -8.04
C MET A 171 -3.62 0.80 -9.27
N ARG A 172 -4.25 1.23 -10.37
CA ARG A 172 -4.23 0.48 -11.63
C ARG A 172 -2.82 0.38 -12.20
N LEU A 173 -2.05 1.47 -12.19
CA LEU A 173 -0.65 1.48 -12.65
C LEU A 173 0.21 0.57 -11.79
N LEU A 174 0.10 0.66 -10.46
CA LEU A 174 0.86 -0.19 -9.54
C LEU A 174 0.54 -1.67 -9.77
N SER A 175 -0.74 -2.01 -9.92
CA SER A 175 -1.18 -3.38 -10.18
C SER A 175 -0.73 -3.92 -11.54
N GLN A 176 -0.74 -3.09 -12.59
CA GLN A 176 -0.30 -3.50 -13.92
C GLN A 176 1.22 -3.64 -13.99
N SER A 177 1.96 -2.66 -13.47
CA SER A 177 3.42 -2.66 -13.51
C SER A 177 4.01 -3.76 -12.63
N SER A 178 3.45 -4.00 -11.44
CA SER A 178 3.90 -5.06 -10.53
C SER A 178 3.74 -6.47 -11.13
N ARG A 179 2.72 -6.69 -11.98
CA ARG A 179 2.57 -7.96 -12.73
C ARG A 179 3.63 -8.15 -13.81
N GLN A 180 4.13 -7.05 -14.38
CA GLN A 180 5.14 -7.08 -15.44
C GLN A 180 6.57 -7.13 -14.87
N ASN A 181 6.81 -6.37 -13.81
CA ASN A 181 8.07 -6.35 -13.09
C ASN A 181 7.77 -6.30 -11.57
N PRO A 182 8.06 -7.39 -10.84
CA PRO A 182 7.87 -7.46 -9.38
C PRO A 182 8.63 -6.40 -8.59
N GLN A 183 9.68 -5.80 -9.17
CA GLN A 183 10.46 -4.72 -8.56
C GLN A 183 9.71 -3.38 -8.56
N VAL A 184 8.72 -3.18 -9.43
CA VAL A 184 7.90 -1.96 -9.40
C VAL A 184 6.93 -2.08 -8.23
N GLY A 185 7.29 -1.41 -7.14
CA GLY A 185 6.59 -1.48 -5.85
C GLY A 185 5.94 -0.17 -5.46
N ILE A 186 6.34 0.94 -6.10
CA ILE A 186 5.92 2.29 -5.73
C ILE A 186 5.42 3.02 -6.99
N VAL A 187 4.36 3.81 -6.86
CA VAL A 187 3.89 4.73 -7.90
C VAL A 187 3.80 6.12 -7.33
N ALA A 188 4.52 7.06 -7.95
CA ALA A 188 4.50 8.46 -7.56
C ALA A 188 3.55 9.29 -8.45
N ALA A 189 2.94 10.32 -7.86
CA ALA A 189 2.14 11.32 -8.57
C ALA A 189 2.56 12.74 -8.16
N THR A 190 2.68 13.61 -9.15
CA THR A 190 3.09 15.01 -8.94
C THR A 190 1.89 15.93 -8.72
N PHE A 191 2.16 17.10 -8.14
CA PHE A 191 1.16 18.15 -7.95
C PHE A 191 1.36 19.27 -8.95
N LYS A 192 0.28 19.74 -9.58
CA LYS A 192 0.33 20.77 -10.64
C LYS A 192 0.98 22.09 -10.22
N ALA A 193 0.75 22.50 -8.97
CA ALA A 193 1.23 23.77 -8.42
C ALA A 193 2.59 23.66 -7.71
N ALA A 194 3.26 22.50 -7.78
CA ALA A 194 4.55 22.28 -7.15
C ALA A 194 5.70 22.39 -8.17
N PRO A 195 6.93 22.67 -7.73
CA PRO A 195 8.12 22.57 -8.58
C PRO A 195 8.22 21.19 -9.25
N PRO A 196 8.84 21.11 -10.44
CA PRO A 196 9.00 19.85 -11.14
C PRO A 196 9.79 18.85 -10.29
N VAL A 197 9.33 17.60 -10.29
CA VAL A 197 10.03 16.51 -9.60
C VAL A 197 11.10 15.92 -10.51
N SER A 198 12.18 15.41 -9.91
CA SER A 198 13.25 14.70 -10.61
C SER A 198 13.22 13.22 -10.27
N CYS A 199 13.36 12.40 -11.31
CA CYS A 199 13.44 10.94 -11.22
C CYS A 199 14.93 10.57 -11.21
N LEU A 200 15.39 9.93 -10.15
CA LEU A 200 16.81 9.67 -9.89
C LEU A 200 17.06 8.17 -9.76
N ARG A 201 18.22 7.73 -10.23
CA ARG A 201 18.79 6.42 -9.89
C ARG A 201 19.63 6.55 -8.65
N ALA A 202 19.60 5.53 -7.80
CA ALA A 202 20.35 5.47 -6.57
C ALA A 202 21.22 4.21 -6.54
N HIS A 203 22.52 4.39 -6.42
CA HIS A 203 23.48 3.31 -6.25
C HIS A 203 23.97 3.30 -4.80
N ILE A 204 23.49 2.32 -4.04
CA ILE A 204 23.82 2.16 -2.62
C ILE A 204 24.91 1.11 -2.47
N ASN A 205 26.05 1.49 -1.91
CA ASN A 205 27.13 0.59 -1.53
C ASN A 205 27.31 0.63 -0.01
N SER A 206 26.75 -0.36 0.69
CA SER A 206 26.82 -0.45 2.15
C SER A 206 28.22 -0.77 2.68
N ARG A 207 29.09 -1.39 1.86
CA ARG A 207 30.48 -1.66 2.26
C ARG A 207 31.34 -0.40 2.27
N GLU A 208 31.07 0.51 1.34
CA GLU A 208 31.75 1.80 1.22
C GLU A 208 31.02 2.94 1.91
N TRP A 209 29.83 2.70 2.48
CA TRP A 209 28.98 3.72 3.10
C TRP A 209 28.64 4.87 2.14
N THR A 210 28.47 4.57 0.84
CA THR A 210 28.20 5.58 -0.19
C THR A 210 26.85 5.37 -0.85
N ILE A 211 26.18 6.49 -1.15
CA ILE A 211 25.00 6.54 -2.02
C ILE A 211 25.32 7.51 -3.14
N ARG A 212 25.26 7.04 -4.39
CA ARG A 212 25.44 7.88 -5.58
C ARG A 212 24.09 8.09 -6.25
N TYR A 213 23.74 9.34 -6.50
CA TYR A 213 22.53 9.72 -7.20
C TYR A 213 22.88 10.15 -8.61
N GLU A 214 22.14 9.63 -9.58
CA GLU A 214 22.28 10.00 -10.98
C GLU A 214 20.90 10.39 -11.52
N ALA A 215 20.85 11.37 -12.41
CA ALA A 215 19.62 11.63 -13.14
C ALA A 215 19.22 10.33 -13.86
N ALA A 216 17.98 9.87 -13.66
CA ALA A 216 17.47 8.76 -14.45
C ALA A 216 17.38 9.28 -15.89
N THR A 217 18.41 9.03 -16.68
CA THR A 217 18.42 9.39 -18.09
C THR A 217 17.20 8.72 -18.71
N LEU A 218 16.36 9.53 -19.38
CA LEU A 218 15.39 9.02 -20.33
C LEU A 218 16.20 8.11 -21.25
N GLY A 219 16.08 6.79 -21.03
CA GLY A 219 16.94 5.82 -21.67
C GLY A 219 17.03 6.15 -23.15
N SER A 220 18.26 6.29 -23.63
CA SER A 220 18.61 6.26 -25.04
C SER A 220 17.70 5.24 -25.71
N ALA A 221 16.79 5.74 -26.55
CA ALA A 221 15.87 4.92 -27.31
C ALA A 221 16.68 4.13 -28.35
N GLY A 222 17.33 3.06 -27.91
CA GLY A 222 17.55 1.90 -28.74
C GLY A 222 16.21 1.18 -28.85
N ALA A 223 15.54 1.38 -29.99
CA ALA A 223 14.28 0.74 -30.40
C ALA A 223 13.04 1.16 -29.60
N GLU A 224 12.17 1.92 -30.27
CA GLU A 224 10.70 1.80 -30.35
C GLU A 224 10.02 0.79 -29.38
N GLY A 225 10.17 1.01 -28.07
CA GLY A 225 9.80 0.04 -27.06
C GLY A 225 9.45 0.70 -25.73
N ASP A 226 8.19 1.13 -25.65
CA ASP A 226 7.43 1.41 -24.42
C ASP A 226 7.78 2.70 -23.64
N ALA A 227 6.93 3.72 -23.81
CA ALA A 227 6.97 4.97 -23.05
C ALA A 227 6.89 4.78 -21.52
N ARG A 228 6.48 3.60 -21.03
CA ARG A 228 6.40 3.28 -19.60
C ARG A 228 7.75 3.09 -18.92
N ARG A 229 8.79 2.65 -19.64
CA ARG A 229 10.14 2.48 -19.06
C ARG A 229 10.85 3.81 -18.80
N ARG A 230 10.41 4.89 -19.44
CA ARG A 230 11.00 6.24 -19.31
C ARG A 230 10.79 6.91 -17.96
N TYR A 231 9.90 6.37 -17.11
CA TYR A 231 9.52 6.96 -15.83
C TYR A 231 9.76 6.03 -14.62
N GLN A 232 10.63 5.02 -14.76
CA GLN A 232 11.05 4.14 -13.67
C GLN A 232 12.37 4.68 -13.06
N CYS A 233 12.36 4.94 -11.76
CA CYS A 233 13.53 5.39 -10.98
C CYS A 233 13.62 4.63 -9.66
N ASP A 234 14.71 4.86 -8.94
CA ASP A 234 14.90 4.39 -7.56
C ASP A 234 14.34 5.40 -6.54
N LEU A 235 14.43 6.69 -6.87
CA LEU A 235 14.03 7.78 -5.99
C LEU A 235 13.36 8.91 -6.78
N VAL A 236 12.36 9.54 -6.16
CA VAL A 236 11.72 10.76 -6.67
C VAL A 236 12.05 11.92 -5.75
N ARG A 237 12.71 12.95 -6.28
CA ARG A 237 13.07 14.16 -5.55
C ARG A 237 12.13 15.31 -5.91
N GLY A 238 11.57 15.95 -4.88
CA GLY A 238 10.57 17.02 -5.00
C GLY A 238 9.22 16.63 -4.40
N LYS A 239 8.23 17.52 -4.43
CA LYS A 239 6.92 17.31 -3.80
C LYS A 239 6.04 16.39 -4.64
N HIS A 240 5.72 15.20 -4.12
CA HIS A 240 4.90 14.19 -4.77
C HIS A 240 4.16 13.32 -3.75
N ALA A 241 3.09 12.65 -4.18
CA ALA A 241 2.45 11.58 -3.42
C ALA A 241 3.03 10.23 -3.88
N ALA A 242 3.17 9.26 -2.97
CA ALA A 242 3.69 7.93 -3.28
C ALA A 242 2.72 6.86 -2.80
N LEU A 243 2.25 6.00 -3.72
CA LEU A 243 1.40 4.85 -3.42
C LEU A 243 2.25 3.58 -3.41
N VAL A 244 2.15 2.81 -2.35
CA VAL A 244 2.91 1.58 -2.12
C VAL A 244 2.03 0.51 -1.50
N ARG A 245 2.36 -0.77 -1.71
CA ARG A 245 1.69 -1.87 -1.02
C ARG A 245 2.19 -1.95 0.42
N THR A 246 1.28 -2.17 1.36
CA THR A 246 1.60 -2.31 2.79
C THR A 246 2.59 -3.45 3.02
N GLU A 247 2.48 -4.55 2.27
CA GLU A 247 3.42 -5.68 2.29
C GLU A 247 4.88 -5.24 2.09
N ARG A 248 5.13 -4.32 1.15
CA ARG A 248 6.48 -3.79 0.88
C ARG A 248 7.01 -2.90 2.01
N LEU A 249 6.12 -2.25 2.76
CA LEU A 249 6.53 -1.46 3.93
C LEU A 249 6.98 -2.35 5.09
N HIS A 250 6.43 -3.55 5.22
CA HIS A 250 6.86 -4.52 6.23
C HIS A 250 8.23 -5.14 5.94
N GLU A 251 8.71 -5.05 4.68
CA GLU A 251 10.06 -5.48 4.30
C GLU A 251 11.13 -4.44 4.68
N MET A 252 10.73 -3.19 4.97
CA MET A 252 11.62 -2.10 5.34
C MET A 252 11.90 -2.09 6.85
N THR A 253 13.10 -1.67 7.25
CA THR A 253 13.48 -1.57 8.66
C THR A 253 12.68 -0.49 9.39
N ASP A 254 12.59 0.71 8.81
CA ASP A 254 11.77 1.80 9.34
C ASP A 254 11.25 2.69 8.19
N PRO A 255 10.08 2.38 7.62
CA PRO A 255 9.54 3.12 6.49
C PRO A 255 9.11 4.56 6.81
N PHE A 256 9.08 4.97 8.09
CA PHE A 256 8.62 6.31 8.51
C PHE A 256 9.73 7.20 9.06
N ILE A 257 10.99 6.74 8.99
CA ILE A 257 12.15 7.47 9.48
C ILE A 257 12.33 8.81 8.73
N ALA A 258 12.76 9.84 9.47
CA ALA A 258 13.14 11.13 8.90
C ALA A 258 14.59 11.10 8.36
N PRO A 259 14.93 11.92 7.35
CA PRO A 259 14.07 12.82 6.59
C PRO A 259 13.16 12.07 5.61
N PHE A 260 11.88 12.39 5.61
CA PHE A 260 10.88 11.76 4.74
C PHE A 260 10.56 12.68 3.54
N PRO A 261 10.50 12.18 2.29
CA PRO A 261 10.54 10.78 1.87
C PRO A 261 11.93 10.23 1.48
N ASP A 262 13.01 11.00 1.63
CA ASP A 262 14.34 10.61 1.14
C ASP A 262 14.83 9.29 1.78
N ALA A 263 14.76 9.17 3.10
CA ALA A 263 15.18 7.95 3.80
C ALA A 263 14.28 6.74 3.49
N PHE A 264 13.00 6.98 3.16
CA PHE A 264 12.10 5.95 2.67
C PHE A 264 12.56 5.42 1.31
N TYR A 265 12.91 6.30 0.37
CA TYR A 265 13.40 5.87 -0.94
C TYR A 265 14.77 5.20 -0.89
N VAL A 266 15.66 5.60 0.03
CA VAL A 266 16.94 4.90 0.23
C VAL A 266 16.69 3.45 0.65
N GLN A 267 15.77 3.22 1.59
CA GLN A 267 15.40 1.86 2.00
C GLN A 267 14.74 1.07 0.85
N ALA A 268 13.83 1.71 0.12
CA ALA A 268 13.19 1.08 -1.04
C ALA A 268 14.22 0.68 -2.11
N SER A 269 15.18 1.56 -2.41
CA SER A 269 16.26 1.32 -3.36
C SER A 269 17.18 0.19 -2.90
N ALA A 270 17.47 0.11 -1.59
CA ALA A 270 18.28 -0.96 -1.01
C ALA A 270 17.60 -2.34 -1.13
N LEU A 271 16.26 -2.38 -1.14
CA LEU A 271 15.45 -3.57 -1.41
C LEU A 271 15.27 -3.83 -2.93
N GLY A 272 15.82 -2.99 -3.79
CA GLY A 272 15.68 -3.09 -5.25
C GLY A 272 14.29 -2.71 -5.78
N LEU A 273 13.50 -1.96 -5.00
CA LEU A 273 12.20 -1.46 -5.43
C LEU A 273 12.36 -0.24 -6.36
N LYS A 274 11.41 -0.11 -7.28
CA LYS A 274 11.25 1.01 -8.21
C LYS A 274 9.88 1.66 -8.03
#